data_AF-A0A098G235-F1
#
_entry.id   AF-A0A098G235-F1
#
_cell.length_a   1.000
_cell.length_b   1.000
_cell.length_c   1.000
_cell.angle_alpha   90.00
_cell.angle_beta   90.00
_cell.angle_gamma   90.00
#
_symmetry.space_group_name_H-M   'P 1'
#
loop_
_entity.id
_entity.type
_entity.pdbx_description
1 polymer ?
#
loop_
_entity_poly.entity_id
_entity_poly.type
_entity_poly.pdbx_seq_one_letter_code
_entity_poly.pdbx_strand_id
1 'polypeptide(L)'
;MLNIDTETISDLLDKARQFQAKEEVSFPEVTEDMDSLYVLADYQNDPVYEETVDFIDNLRPDQQATLVALMYLGRGDYSEKEWNEAFDFAQDELTEHTGEYLLSTPTVADDIERGLNILGISCHE
;
A
#
# COMPACT_ATOMS: atom_id res chain seq x y z
N MET A 1 -11.72 2.25 14.37
CA MET A 1 -10.64 1.40 14.90
C MET A 1 -10.08 0.65 13.71
N LEU A 2 -8.76 0.63 13.50
CA LEU A 2 -8.18 -0.10 12.37
C LEU A 2 -8.50 -1.59 12.49
N ASN A 3 -8.74 -2.27 11.37
CA ASN A 3 -9.03 -3.72 11.37
C ASN A 3 -7.79 -4.59 11.13
N ILE A 4 -6.62 -3.95 11.15
CA ILE A 4 -5.28 -4.51 11.03
C ILE A 4 -4.44 -3.96 12.19
N ASP A 5 -3.60 -4.80 12.77
CA ASP A 5 -2.68 -4.39 13.83
C ASP A 5 -1.49 -3.62 13.27
N THR A 6 -0.92 -2.75 14.10
CA THR A 6 0.20 -1.89 13.72
C THR A 6 1.48 -2.68 13.44
N GLU A 7 1.65 -3.86 14.05
CA GLU A 7 2.82 -4.72 13.82
C GLU A 7 2.82 -5.29 12.39
N THR A 8 1.67 -5.77 11.93
CA THR A 8 1.46 -6.23 10.54
C THR A 8 1.69 -5.10 9.55
N ILE A 9 1.22 -3.88 9.87
CA ILE A 9 1.50 -2.72 9.00
C ILE A 9 3.00 -2.41 8.98
N SER A 10 3.69 -2.42 10.12
CA SER A 10 5.14 -2.18 10.18
C SER A 10 5.94 -3.20 9.35
N ASP A 11 5.58 -4.48 9.44
CA ASP A 11 6.23 -5.55 8.67
C ASP A 11 6.03 -5.34 7.16
N LEU A 12 4.81 -4.96 6.75
CA LEU A 12 4.51 -4.59 5.37
C LEU A 12 5.34 -3.38 4.91
N LEU A 13 5.43 -2.34 5.73
CA LEU A 13 6.19 -1.13 5.41
C LEU A 13 7.67 -1.44 5.18
N ASP A 14 8.26 -2.33 5.99
CA ASP A 14 9.66 -2.75 5.83
C ASP A 14 9.87 -3.53 4.53
N LYS A 15 8.98 -4.48 4.21
CA LYS A 15 8.99 -5.25 2.96
C LYS A 15 8.84 -4.36 1.72
N ALA A 16 7.86 -3.45 1.74
CA ALA A 16 7.65 -2.49 0.66
C ALA A 16 8.88 -1.59 0.45
N ARG A 17 9.48 -1.09 1.53
CA ARG A 17 10.73 -0.31 1.48
C ARG A 17 11.89 -1.12 0.95
N GLN A 18 12.02 -2.39 1.35
CA GLN A 18 13.06 -3.27 0.86
C GLN A 18 12.95 -3.48 -0.65
N PHE A 19 11.74 -3.69 -1.16
CA PHE A 19 11.49 -3.76 -2.61
C PHE A 19 11.84 -2.44 -3.30
N GLN A 20 11.31 -1.31 -2.82
CA GLN A 20 11.53 0.03 -3.40
C GLN A 20 12.99 0.49 -3.37
N ALA A 21 13.80 -0.02 -2.44
CA ALA A 21 15.22 0.33 -2.31
C ALA A 21 16.14 -0.44 -3.26
N LYS A 22 15.65 -1.46 -3.98
CA LYS A 22 16.46 -2.24 -4.92
C LYS A 22 16.86 -1.38 -6.12
N GLU A 23 18.15 -1.39 -6.49
CA GLU A 23 18.66 -0.65 -7.67
C GLU A 23 18.02 -1.10 -8.99
N GLU A 24 17.55 -2.34 -9.06
CA GLU A 24 16.86 -2.90 -10.24
C GLU A 24 15.42 -2.37 -10.38
N VAL A 25 14.84 -1.86 -9.29
CA VAL A 25 13.48 -1.33 -9.31
C VAL A 25 13.49 0.10 -9.83
N SER A 26 13.07 0.26 -11.08
CA SER A 26 12.80 1.53 -11.73
C SER A 26 11.29 1.71 -11.89
N PHE A 27 10.76 2.74 -11.23
CA PHE A 27 9.37 3.15 -11.41
C PHE A 27 9.29 4.07 -12.63
N PRO A 28 8.58 3.69 -13.72
CA PRO A 28 8.32 4.61 -14.82
C PRO A 28 7.52 5.83 -14.31
N GLU A 29 7.59 6.96 -15.01
CA GLU A 29 6.68 8.08 -14.75
C GLU A 29 5.24 7.60 -14.95
N VAL A 30 4.54 7.39 -13.83
CA VAL A 30 3.19 6.86 -13.81
C VAL A 30 2.26 7.92 -14.42
N THR A 31 1.73 7.63 -15.60
CA THR A 31 0.60 8.39 -16.16
C THR A 31 -0.70 7.78 -15.63
N GLU A 32 -1.77 8.57 -15.56
CA GLU A 32 -3.07 8.14 -15.00
C GLU A 32 -3.68 6.91 -15.71
N ASP A 33 -3.14 6.51 -16.87
CA ASP A 33 -3.55 5.37 -17.70
C ASP A 33 -2.63 4.13 -17.54
N MET A 34 -1.56 4.21 -16.76
CA MET A 34 -0.64 3.07 -16.57
C MET A 34 -1.18 2.08 -15.54
N ASP A 35 -1.47 0.88 -16.02
CA ASP A 35 -1.89 -0.27 -15.21
C ASP A 35 -0.76 -0.71 -14.24
N SER A 36 -1.12 -1.01 -12.99
CA SER A 36 -0.16 -1.45 -11.96
C SER A 36 0.60 -2.71 -12.37
N LEU A 37 -0.02 -3.61 -13.14
CA LEU A 37 0.63 -4.80 -13.68
C LEU A 37 1.69 -4.44 -14.73
N TYR A 38 1.50 -3.35 -15.47
CA TYR A 38 2.48 -2.88 -16.45
C TYR A 38 3.69 -2.24 -15.76
N VAL A 39 3.47 -1.49 -14.68
CA VAL A 39 4.54 -0.90 -13.86
C VAL A 39 5.42 -2.00 -13.25
N LEU A 40 4.83 -3.15 -12.93
CA LEU A 40 5.49 -4.23 -12.19
C LEU A 40 5.87 -5.45 -13.04
N ALA A 41 5.63 -5.41 -14.36
CA ALA A 41 5.83 -6.55 -15.25
C ALA A 41 7.25 -7.13 -15.23
N ASP A 42 8.27 -6.30 -14.98
CA ASP A 42 9.68 -6.72 -14.93
C ASP A 42 10.04 -7.42 -13.61
N TYR A 43 9.27 -7.20 -12.53
CA TYR A 43 9.58 -7.66 -11.17
C TYR A 43 8.86 -8.95 -10.77
N GLN A 44 8.09 -9.56 -11.67
CA GLN A 44 7.31 -10.79 -11.40
C GLN A 44 8.18 -11.99 -10.98
N ASN A 45 9.49 -11.96 -11.24
CA ASN A 45 10.44 -13.00 -10.82
C ASN A 45 11.31 -12.56 -9.62
N ASP A 46 11.04 -11.39 -9.03
CA ASP A 46 11.75 -10.91 -7.85
C ASP A 46 11.13 -11.53 -6.58
N PRO A 47 11.91 -12.26 -5.76
CA PRO A 47 11.35 -12.96 -4.61
C PRO A 47 10.84 -12.03 -3.51
N VAL A 48 11.34 -10.79 -3.43
CA VAL A 48 10.87 -9.81 -2.43
C VAL A 48 9.55 -9.20 -2.90
N TYR A 49 9.42 -8.95 -4.20
CA TYR A 49 8.16 -8.56 -4.82
C TYR A 49 7.09 -9.61 -4.58
N GLU A 50 7.33 -10.87 -4.97
CA GLU A 50 6.36 -11.96 -4.79
C GLU A 50 5.96 -12.14 -3.32
N GLU A 51 6.94 -12.10 -2.40
CA GLU A 51 6.65 -12.20 -0.97
C GLU A 51 5.79 -11.04 -0.45
N THR A 52 6.03 -9.82 -0.94
CA THR A 52 5.29 -8.64 -0.48
C THR A 52 3.88 -8.59 -1.05
N VAL A 53 3.69 -8.97 -2.33
CA VAL A 53 2.36 -9.12 -2.93
C VAL A 53 1.58 -10.21 -2.20
N ASP A 54 2.17 -11.41 -2.06
CA ASP A 54 1.51 -12.53 -1.37
C ASP A 54 1.15 -12.16 0.08
N PHE A 55 2.00 -11.42 0.78
CA PHE A 55 1.69 -10.90 2.11
C PHE A 55 0.41 -10.05 2.10
N ILE A 56 0.28 -9.11 1.16
CA ILE A 56 -0.91 -8.23 1.05
C ILE A 56 -2.14 -9.05 0.66
N ASP A 57 -2.02 -9.94 -0.33
CA ASP A 57 -3.12 -10.76 -0.82
C ASP A 57 -3.65 -11.76 0.22
N ASN A 58 -2.80 -12.21 1.14
CA ASN A 58 -3.21 -13.07 2.25
C ASN A 58 -3.93 -12.30 3.38
N LEU A 59 -3.93 -10.96 3.36
CA LEU A 59 -4.74 -10.17 4.29
C LEU A 59 -6.23 -10.28 3.93
N ARG A 60 -7.09 -10.13 4.93
CA ARG A 60 -8.54 -10.06 4.66
C ARG A 60 -8.85 -8.85 3.79
N PRO A 61 -9.92 -8.89 2.97
CA PRO A 61 -10.31 -7.74 2.13
C PRO A 61 -10.44 -6.43 2.92
N ASP A 62 -11.05 -6.47 4.09
CA ASP A 62 -11.17 -5.30 4.97
C ASP A 62 -9.82 -4.73 5.47
N GLN A 63 -8.79 -5.59 5.58
CA GLN A 63 -7.44 -5.19 5.96
C GLN A 63 -6.70 -4.59 4.76
N GLN A 64 -6.86 -5.17 3.57
CA GLN A 64 -6.34 -4.60 2.33
C GLN A 64 -6.93 -3.20 2.07
N ALA A 65 -8.25 -3.03 2.25
CA ALA A 65 -8.90 -1.73 2.14
C ALA A 65 -8.36 -0.73 3.17
N THR A 66 -7.98 -1.20 4.37
CA THR A 66 -7.35 -0.34 5.36
C THR A 66 -6.01 0.20 4.86
N LEU A 67 -5.19 -0.63 4.21
CA LEU A 67 -3.90 -0.21 3.64
C LEU A 67 -4.08 0.81 2.50
N VAL A 68 -5.02 0.54 1.60
CA VAL A 68 -5.36 1.44 0.48
C VAL A 68 -5.89 2.78 1.02
N ALA A 69 -6.77 2.77 2.02
CA ALA A 69 -7.27 3.99 2.66
C ALA A 69 -6.16 4.78 3.37
N LEU A 70 -5.22 4.10 4.05
CA LEU A 70 -4.06 4.75 4.68
C LEU A 70 -3.14 5.40 3.64
N MET A 71 -2.91 4.73 2.51
CA MET A 71 -2.15 5.30 1.39
C MET A 71 -2.80 6.60 0.89
N TYR A 72 -4.10 6.59 0.58
CA TYR A 72 -4.79 7.81 0.12
C TYR A 72 -4.82 8.92 1.17
N LEU A 73 -4.98 8.57 2.44
CA LEU A 73 -4.92 9.53 3.55
C LEU A 73 -3.55 10.21 3.65
N GLY A 74 -2.45 9.43 3.59
CA GLY A 74 -1.10 9.99 3.68
C GLY A 74 -0.59 10.67 2.41
N ARG A 75 -1.15 10.33 1.25
CA ARG A 75 -0.98 11.06 -0.02
C ARG A 75 -1.73 12.40 -0.02
N GLY A 76 -2.75 12.52 0.82
CA GLY A 76 -3.54 13.74 1.01
C GLY A 76 -4.80 13.83 0.14
N ASP A 77 -5.24 12.72 -0.44
CA ASP A 77 -6.50 12.63 -1.18
C ASP A 77 -7.72 12.73 -0.25
N TYR A 78 -7.57 12.29 1.01
CA TYR A 78 -8.57 12.41 2.07
C TYR A 78 -7.95 13.04 3.32
N SER A 79 -8.80 13.56 4.22
CA SER A 79 -8.40 14.00 5.56
C SER A 79 -8.83 13.01 6.65
N GLU A 80 -8.32 13.21 7.89
CA GLU A 80 -8.72 12.42 9.06
C GLU A 80 -10.25 12.32 9.24
N LYS A 81 -10.97 13.40 8.89
CA LYS A 81 -12.43 13.48 9.02
C LYS A 81 -13.16 12.65 7.95
N GLU A 82 -12.51 12.43 6.82
CA GLU A 82 -13.01 11.69 5.66
C GLU A 82 -12.53 10.23 5.69
N TRP A 83 -11.95 9.76 6.80
CA TRP A 83 -11.45 8.38 6.94
C TRP A 83 -12.48 7.31 6.54
N ASN A 84 -13.75 7.49 6.94
CA ASN A 84 -14.79 6.51 6.58
C ASN A 84 -15.08 6.52 5.07
N GLU A 85 -14.99 7.68 4.42
CA GLU A 85 -15.17 7.80 2.96
C GLU A 85 -13.99 7.17 2.22
N ALA A 86 -12.76 7.43 2.69
CA ALA A 86 -11.54 6.80 2.18
C ALA A 86 -11.60 5.26 2.29
N PHE A 87 -12.09 4.76 3.43
CA PHE A 87 -12.23 3.32 3.67
C PHE A 87 -13.35 2.69 2.83
N ASP A 88 -14.49 3.35 2.67
CA ASP A 88 -15.58 2.86 1.82
C ASP A 88 -15.15 2.81 0.35
N PHE A 89 -14.50 3.87 -0.13
CA PHE A 89 -13.90 3.92 -1.46
C PHE A 89 -12.86 2.81 -1.64
N ALA A 90 -11.94 2.65 -0.69
CA ALA A 90 -10.92 1.62 -0.75
C ALA A 90 -11.50 0.19 -0.78
N GLN A 91 -12.66 -0.05 -0.15
CA GLN A 91 -13.34 -1.34 -0.22
C GLN A 91 -13.98 -1.60 -1.60
N ASP A 92 -14.53 -0.57 -2.25
CA ASP A 92 -15.15 -0.68 -3.59
C ASP A 92 -14.08 -0.91 -4.68
N GLU A 93 -12.91 -0.32 -4.51
CA GLU A 93 -11.77 -0.42 -5.44
C GLU A 93 -10.88 -1.66 -5.22
N LEU A 94 -11.19 -2.53 -4.26
CA LEU A 94 -10.43 -3.76 -4.08
C LEU A 94 -10.53 -4.68 -5.29
N THR A 95 -9.39 -5.23 -5.70
CA THR A 95 -9.30 -6.21 -6.78
C THR A 95 -8.39 -7.36 -6.37
N GLU A 96 -8.29 -8.39 -7.19
CA GLU A 96 -7.28 -9.45 -7.04
C GLU A 96 -5.83 -8.96 -7.24
N HIS A 97 -5.64 -7.68 -7.56
CA HIS A 97 -4.34 -7.06 -7.82
C HIS A 97 -4.03 -5.92 -6.83
N THR A 98 -4.66 -5.92 -5.63
CA THR A 98 -4.44 -4.85 -4.64
C THR A 98 -3.00 -4.83 -4.14
N GLY A 99 -2.34 -5.99 -4.03
CA GLY A 99 -0.92 -6.09 -3.69
C GLY A 99 -0.03 -5.39 -4.74
N GLU A 100 -0.22 -5.72 -6.02
CA GLU A 100 0.47 -5.05 -7.12
C GLU A 100 0.16 -3.54 -7.18
N TYR A 101 -1.09 -3.16 -6.97
CA TYR A 101 -1.48 -1.75 -6.98
C TYR A 101 -0.73 -0.93 -5.92
N LEU A 102 -0.69 -1.42 -4.68
CA LEU A 102 0.05 -0.77 -3.61
C LEU A 102 1.55 -0.69 -3.92
N LEU A 103 2.16 -1.79 -4.36
CA LEU A 103 3.59 -1.83 -4.66
C LEU A 103 4.00 -1.05 -5.91
N SER A 104 3.08 -0.83 -6.84
CA SER A 104 3.31 0.03 -8.01
C SER A 104 3.48 1.50 -7.64
N THR A 105 3.07 1.89 -6.43
CA THR A 105 3.23 3.24 -5.90
C THR A 105 4.60 3.37 -5.21
N PRO A 106 5.56 4.14 -5.76
CA PRO A 106 6.93 4.23 -5.25
C PRO A 106 7.03 4.83 -3.83
N THR A 107 6.00 5.54 -3.40
CA THR A 107 5.92 6.17 -2.07
C THR A 107 4.97 5.43 -1.12
N VAL A 108 4.45 4.25 -1.49
CA VAL A 108 3.35 3.60 -0.73
C VAL A 108 3.67 3.42 0.75
N ALA A 109 4.91 3.06 1.09
CA ALA A 109 5.31 2.87 2.47
C ALA A 109 5.31 4.19 3.25
N ASP A 110 5.77 5.27 2.63
CA ASP A 110 5.76 6.60 3.25
C ASP A 110 4.33 7.16 3.35
N ASP A 111 3.50 6.92 2.33
CA ASP A 111 2.10 7.33 2.31
C ASP A 111 1.29 6.59 3.40
N ILE A 112 1.43 5.27 3.55
CA ILE A 112 0.75 4.52 4.62
C ILE A 112 1.23 4.97 6.01
N GLU A 113 2.53 5.18 6.21
CA GLU A 113 3.08 5.66 7.48
C GLU A 113 2.54 7.06 7.82
N ARG A 114 2.49 7.97 6.84
CA ARG A 114 1.87 9.29 6.99
C ARG A 114 0.39 9.18 7.32
N GLY A 115 -0.36 8.28 6.66
CA GLY A 115 -1.76 8.03 6.95
C GLY A 115 -1.99 7.59 8.40
N LEU A 116 -1.16 6.69 8.92
CA LEU A 116 -1.20 6.29 10.32
C LEU A 116 -0.95 7.47 11.27
N ASN A 117 0.06 8.29 10.96
CA ASN A 117 0.37 9.47 11.76
C ASN A 117 -0.79 10.48 11.81
N ILE A 118 -1.48 10.68 10.68
CA ILE A 118 -2.68 11.53 10.59
C ILE A 118 -3.79 11.01 11.51
N LEU A 119 -3.96 9.68 11.63
CA LEU A 119 -4.92 9.07 12.55
C LEU A 119 -4.45 9.06 14.02
N GLY A 120 -3.26 9.61 14.31
CA GLY A 120 -2.66 9.58 15.64
C GLY A 120 -2.13 8.21 16.05
N ILE A 121 -1.81 7.34 15.09
CA ILE A 121 -1.32 5.98 15.29
C ILE A 121 0.16 5.94 14.91
N SER A 122 1.00 5.39 15.79
CA SER A 122 2.43 5.21 15.52
C SER A 122 2.71 3.74 15.21
N CYS A 123 3.44 3.48 14.11
CA CYS A 123 3.91 2.14 13.73
C CYS A 123 5.15 1.67 14.52
N HIS A 124 5.56 2.39 15.57
CA HIS A 124 6.84 2.17 16.24
C HIS A 124 6.70 2.20 17.76
N GLU A 125 6.76 1.02 18.38
CA GLU A 125 7.37 0.77 19.70
C GLU A 125 8.20 -0.52 19.65
#